data_AF-A0A558BK65-F1
#
_entry.id   AF-A0A558BK65-F1
#
_cell.length_a   1.000
_cell.length_b   1.000
_cell.length_c   1.000
_cell.angle_alpha   90.00
_cell.angle_beta   90.00
_cell.angle_gamma   90.00
#
_symmetry.space_group_name_H-M   'P 1'
#
loop_
_entity.id
_entity.type
_entity.pdbx_description
1 polymer ?
#
loop_
_entity_poly.entity_id
_entity_poly.type
_entity_poly.pdbx_seq_one_letter_code
_entity_poly.pdbx_strand_id
1 'polypeptide(L)'
;MFKRHHYHADLVATQLLVRRELLRQLLLFDEANLAPLLAGEALVMEPLRQLEAATRATAAAVFFTNYRLLGSAVYQLLRWSHEELQAGPGAEAHLRAARANIRLLRLEEAGYPDPFKVQLTQCLALVGTPPQVPVVGAVVQGLLRLPFPTKYAFEEDPLAELRQAAAPPPPAAESAPPLLLSAEFFIDDEPWANPQVLEPAAMYAVRGLLTPNYWPAGYDRLLLGPVSTTDSSLYSLELAEVRSSPVATTYPVSGRVAFKFPQHRPEDAYAIKLLAYYENPAKERLPVPLIGYHQLLARVLSPDAAYFPTGFSALNRVALDIVTTLQSLPRLAKQELADFTKLLRGILNYQGVCLQQGIYKAQDNVSEQAFRDQLIQHLGGLTYLGEHVVKEAEVAGGRVEISFQGLVAELKVEKTISDRGKLLAKYGPQATTYASANTKQLSILCVLDLTKKTRPPAPPQNSVLLITPTLHGFEETEPAYPCRQVLVVLEGNTQKPSAYSRAGKAPRSPKTSSTDDE
;
A
#
# COMPACT_ATOMS: atom_id res chain seq x y z
N MET A 1 18.02 7.64 15.54
CA MET A 1 17.51 8.89 14.97
C MET A 1 16.96 8.54 13.59
N PHE A 2 15.64 8.45 13.42
CA PHE A 2 15.02 8.03 12.16
C PHE A 2 15.04 9.21 11.19
N LYS A 3 16.08 9.28 10.36
CA LYS A 3 16.17 10.24 9.26
C LYS A 3 15.33 9.71 8.10
N ARG A 4 14.30 10.45 7.68
CA ARG A 4 13.50 10.08 6.49
C ARG A 4 14.02 10.86 5.29
N HIS A 5 14.28 10.14 4.21
CA HIS A 5 14.66 10.71 2.93
C HIS A 5 13.41 10.73 2.03
N HIS A 6 12.97 11.93 1.66
CA HIS A 6 11.83 12.11 0.76
C HIS A 6 12.29 12.62 -0.60
N TYR A 7 11.67 12.11 -1.66
CA TYR A 7 11.83 12.61 -3.02
C TYR A 7 10.84 13.75 -3.26
N HIS A 8 11.34 14.92 -3.63
CA HIS A 8 10.52 16.10 -3.93
C HIS A 8 10.61 16.43 -5.42
N ALA A 9 9.64 15.96 -6.20
CA ALA A 9 9.60 16.15 -7.66
C ALA A 9 9.71 17.63 -8.05
N ASP A 10 9.01 18.51 -7.34
CA ASP A 10 9.00 19.95 -7.62
C ASP A 10 10.37 20.60 -7.36
N LEU A 11 11.05 20.24 -6.27
CA LEU A 11 12.39 20.76 -5.98
C LEU A 11 13.42 20.27 -6.99
N VAL A 12 13.28 19.04 -7.49
CA VAL A 12 14.13 18.51 -8.56
C VAL A 12 13.85 19.26 -9.87
N ALA A 13 12.58 19.48 -10.22
CA ALA A 13 12.20 20.24 -11.41
C ALA A 13 12.75 21.67 -11.37
N THR A 14 12.65 22.36 -10.23
CA THR A 14 13.18 23.72 -10.05
C THR A 14 14.70 23.77 -10.15
N GLN A 15 15.42 22.76 -9.62
CA GLN A 15 16.88 22.64 -9.82
C GLN A 15 17.26 22.50 -11.30
N LEU A 16 16.53 21.67 -12.03
CA LEU A 16 16.76 21.46 -13.47
C LEU A 16 16.43 22.72 -14.27
N LEU A 17 15.39 23.47 -13.89
CA LEU A 17 15.07 24.76 -14.47
C LEU A 17 16.22 25.76 -14.28
N VAL A 18 16.72 25.92 -13.04
CA VAL A 18 17.88 26.78 -12.74
C VAL A 18 19.06 26.41 -13.62
N ARG A 19 19.41 25.11 -13.68
CA ARG A 19 20.55 24.63 -14.47
C ARG A 19 20.36 24.92 -15.95
N ARG A 20 19.16 24.67 -16.49
CA ARG A 20 18.84 24.92 -17.90
C ARG A 20 18.96 26.40 -18.23
N GLU A 21 18.36 27.28 -17.43
CA GLU A 21 18.40 28.72 -17.69
C GLU A 21 19.80 29.29 -17.51
N LEU A 22 20.56 28.86 -16.50
CA LEU A 22 21.94 29.27 -16.30
C LEU A 22 22.82 28.86 -17.49
N LEU A 23 22.78 27.58 -17.90
CA LEU A 23 23.57 27.11 -19.04
C LEU A 23 23.15 27.80 -20.34
N ARG A 24 21.85 27.98 -20.56
CA ARG A 24 21.34 28.70 -21.74
C ARG A 24 21.91 30.12 -21.82
N GLN A 25 21.93 30.84 -20.70
CA GLN A 25 22.48 32.20 -20.66
C GLN A 25 24.00 32.22 -20.81
N LEU A 26 24.72 31.33 -20.13
CA LEU A 26 26.18 31.25 -20.21
C LEU A 26 26.68 30.80 -21.59
N LEU A 27 25.92 29.97 -22.32
CA LEU A 27 26.24 29.58 -23.70
C LEU A 27 26.11 30.75 -24.69
N LEU A 28 25.29 31.74 -24.37
CA LEU A 28 25.13 32.98 -25.15
C LEU A 28 26.10 34.07 -24.71
N PHE A 29 27.08 33.75 -23.85
CA PHE A 29 28.05 34.72 -23.36
C PHE A 29 28.84 35.34 -24.52
N ASP A 30 28.70 36.65 -24.64
CA ASP A 30 29.47 37.52 -25.51
C ASP A 30 30.08 38.61 -24.64
N GLU A 31 31.41 38.63 -24.54
CA GLU A 31 32.16 39.58 -23.71
C GLU A 31 31.89 41.04 -24.13
N ALA A 32 31.54 41.29 -25.39
CA ALA A 32 31.20 42.62 -25.89
C ALA A 32 29.74 43.03 -25.61
N ASN A 33 28.84 42.07 -25.31
CA ASN A 33 27.42 42.31 -25.17
C ASN A 33 26.77 41.48 -24.05
N LEU A 34 26.88 41.99 -22.83
CA LEU A 34 26.36 41.31 -21.62
C LEU A 34 24.90 41.64 -21.28
N ALA A 35 24.28 42.62 -21.95
CA ALA A 35 22.93 43.08 -21.64
C ALA A 35 21.86 41.95 -21.71
N PRO A 36 21.88 41.04 -22.72
CA PRO A 36 20.93 39.92 -22.77
C PRO A 36 21.06 38.94 -21.59
N LEU A 37 22.29 38.69 -21.12
CA LEU A 37 22.53 37.82 -19.97
C LEU A 37 22.02 38.46 -18.69
N LEU A 38 22.28 39.76 -18.49
CA LEU A 38 21.80 40.50 -17.31
C LEU A 38 20.28 40.56 -17.25
N ALA A 39 19.60 40.71 -18.40
CA ALA A 39 18.13 40.68 -18.46
C ALA A 39 17.54 39.32 -18.04
N GLY A 40 18.31 38.24 -18.20
CA GLY A 40 17.92 36.89 -17.81
C GLY A 40 18.09 36.56 -16.31
N GLU A 41 18.63 37.46 -15.50
CA GLU A 41 18.98 37.17 -14.09
C GLU A 41 17.79 36.63 -13.29
N ALA A 42 16.61 37.24 -13.42
CA ALA A 42 15.43 36.85 -12.67
C ALA A 42 15.02 35.38 -12.95
N LEU A 43 15.27 34.87 -14.16
CA LEU A 43 14.94 33.50 -14.55
C LEU A 43 15.81 32.46 -13.82
N VAL A 44 16.99 32.85 -13.32
CA VAL A 44 17.89 31.98 -12.55
C VAL A 44 17.77 32.26 -11.06
N MET A 45 17.76 33.53 -10.68
CA MET A 45 17.82 33.95 -9.28
C MET A 45 16.51 33.71 -8.53
N GLU A 46 15.35 33.86 -9.18
CA GLU A 46 14.07 33.64 -8.51
C GLU A 46 13.83 32.17 -8.15
N PRO A 47 14.03 31.20 -9.07
CA PRO A 47 13.97 29.78 -8.71
C PRO A 47 15.01 29.37 -7.64
N LEU A 48 16.20 29.99 -7.63
CA LEU A 48 17.20 29.77 -6.57
C LEU A 48 16.73 30.25 -5.20
N ARG A 49 16.05 31.40 -5.11
CA ARG A 49 15.42 31.87 -3.86
C ARG A 49 14.31 30.94 -3.40
N GLN A 50 13.51 30.43 -4.33
CA GLN A 50 12.46 29.45 -4.02
C GLN A 50 13.05 28.16 -3.44
N LEU A 51 14.13 27.65 -4.04
CA LEU A 51 14.85 26.47 -3.52
C LEU A 51 15.44 26.71 -2.14
N GLU A 52 16.08 27.86 -1.91
CA GLU A 52 16.63 28.21 -0.58
C GLU A 52 15.52 28.33 0.47
N ALA A 53 14.40 28.99 0.14
CA ALA A 53 13.27 29.14 1.04
C ALA A 53 12.63 27.79 1.39
N ALA A 54 12.38 26.95 0.39
CA ALA A 54 11.76 25.64 0.56
C ALA A 54 12.63 24.65 1.36
N THR A 55 13.95 24.85 1.37
CA THR A 55 14.90 23.92 2.02
C THR A 55 15.50 24.45 3.31
N ARG A 56 15.11 25.66 3.75
CA ARG A 56 15.68 26.36 4.93
C ARG A 56 15.68 25.51 6.20
N ALA A 57 14.68 24.67 6.41
CA ALA A 57 14.55 23.82 7.60
C ALA A 57 15.19 22.42 7.44
N THR A 58 15.81 22.13 6.30
CA THR A 58 16.38 20.82 5.98
C THR A 58 17.90 20.83 6.07
N ALA A 59 18.53 19.65 6.12
CA ALA A 59 19.99 19.52 5.99
C ALA A 59 20.52 20.02 4.62
N ALA A 60 19.64 20.24 3.64
CA ALA A 60 20.00 20.78 2.34
C ALA A 60 20.04 22.31 2.27
N ALA A 61 19.69 23.04 3.35
CA ALA A 61 19.67 24.51 3.34
C ALA A 61 21.01 25.11 2.85
N VAL A 62 22.14 24.64 3.38
CA VAL A 62 23.47 25.14 3.01
C VAL A 62 23.77 24.93 1.52
N PHE A 63 23.32 23.81 0.96
CA PHE A 63 23.49 23.48 -0.46
C PHE A 63 22.84 24.54 -1.37
N PHE A 64 21.60 24.95 -1.07
CA PHE A 64 20.87 25.91 -1.90
C PHE A 64 21.24 27.37 -1.60
N THR A 65 21.60 27.70 -0.36
CA THR A 65 22.22 28.99 -0.03
C THR A 65 23.50 29.22 -0.84
N ASN A 66 24.37 28.20 -0.93
CA ASN A 66 25.59 28.29 -1.74
C ASN A 66 25.29 28.51 -3.23
N TYR A 67 24.28 27.83 -3.78
CA TYR A 67 23.88 28.03 -5.18
C TYR A 67 23.35 29.45 -5.43
N ARG A 68 22.53 30.00 -4.52
CA ARG A 68 22.07 31.39 -4.63
C ARG A 68 23.22 32.38 -4.54
N LEU A 69 24.13 32.19 -3.58
CA LEU A 69 25.32 33.05 -3.43
C LEU A 69 26.22 32.99 -4.66
N LEU A 70 26.42 31.80 -5.23
CA LEU A 70 27.17 31.61 -6.47
C LEU A 70 26.50 32.34 -7.64
N GLY A 71 25.19 32.15 -7.83
CA GLY A 71 24.43 32.86 -8.86
C GLY A 71 24.53 34.38 -8.71
N SER A 72 24.35 34.89 -7.48
CA SER A 72 24.53 36.31 -7.18
C SER A 72 25.96 36.79 -7.48
N ALA A 73 26.99 36.02 -7.14
CA ALA A 73 28.37 36.39 -7.45
C ALA A 73 28.61 36.48 -8.97
N VAL A 74 28.09 35.52 -9.74
CA VAL A 74 28.21 35.49 -11.21
C VAL A 74 27.54 36.71 -11.84
N TYR A 75 26.29 37.02 -11.49
CA TYR A 75 25.62 38.19 -12.05
C TYR A 75 26.26 39.52 -11.61
N GLN A 76 26.83 39.59 -10.41
CA GLN A 76 27.61 40.76 -9.99
C GLN A 76 28.91 40.90 -10.79
N LEU A 77 29.57 39.80 -11.17
CA LEU A 77 30.73 39.84 -12.08
C LEU A 77 30.35 40.27 -13.49
N LEU A 78 29.22 39.78 -14.01
CA LEU A 78 28.71 40.22 -15.31
C LEU A 78 28.39 41.71 -15.32
N ARG A 79 27.78 42.23 -14.24
CA ARG A 79 27.54 43.68 -14.07
C ARG A 79 28.85 44.47 -14.00
N TRP A 80 29.81 44.01 -13.21
CA TRP A 80 31.12 44.65 -13.14
C TRP A 80 31.75 44.77 -14.53
N SER A 81 31.80 43.69 -15.29
CA SER A 81 32.36 43.72 -16.65
C SER A 81 31.56 44.61 -17.59
N HIS A 82 30.23 44.63 -17.48
CA HIS A 82 29.38 45.49 -18.29
C HIS A 82 29.66 46.98 -18.01
N GLU A 83 29.73 47.36 -16.73
CA GLU A 83 29.99 48.73 -16.31
C GLU A 83 31.42 49.16 -16.64
N GLU A 84 32.44 48.31 -16.47
CA GLU A 84 33.82 48.60 -16.88
C GLU A 84 33.92 48.92 -18.39
N LEU A 85 33.27 48.11 -19.23
CA LEU A 85 33.29 48.29 -20.69
C LEU A 85 32.57 49.59 -21.12
N GLN A 86 31.65 50.09 -20.32
CA GLN A 86 30.89 51.31 -20.57
C GLN A 86 31.40 52.53 -19.79
N ALA A 87 32.50 52.38 -19.02
CA ALA A 87 32.99 53.37 -18.06
C ALA A 87 31.90 53.87 -17.08
N GLY A 88 31.01 52.96 -16.67
CA GLY A 88 29.87 53.26 -15.81
C GLY A 88 30.24 53.40 -14.33
N PRO A 89 29.57 54.30 -13.59
CA PRO A 89 29.83 54.49 -12.17
C PRO A 89 29.33 53.29 -11.35
N GLY A 90 30.22 52.66 -10.58
CA GLY A 90 29.84 51.60 -9.64
C GLY A 90 30.34 50.19 -9.97
N ALA A 91 31.12 50.03 -11.06
CA ALA A 91 31.76 48.76 -11.42
C ALA A 91 32.47 48.09 -10.22
N GLU A 92 33.30 48.83 -9.48
CA GLU A 92 33.98 48.30 -8.30
C GLU A 92 33.04 47.78 -7.20
N ALA A 93 31.86 48.38 -7.04
CA ALA A 93 30.89 47.95 -6.03
C ALA A 93 30.34 46.57 -6.36
N HIS A 94 30.09 46.29 -7.65
CA HIS A 94 29.68 44.99 -8.14
C HIS A 94 30.78 43.93 -7.92
N LEU A 95 32.04 44.25 -8.21
CA LEU A 95 33.16 43.36 -7.94
C LEU A 95 33.32 43.06 -6.43
N ARG A 96 33.20 44.08 -5.57
CA ARG A 96 33.22 43.91 -4.11
C ARG A 96 32.07 43.00 -3.65
N ALA A 97 30.86 43.20 -4.17
CA ALA A 97 29.70 42.37 -3.85
C ALA A 97 29.88 40.91 -4.30
N ALA A 98 30.42 40.68 -5.49
CA ALA A 98 30.74 39.33 -5.97
C ALA A 98 31.71 38.61 -5.03
N ARG A 99 32.80 39.27 -4.64
CA ARG A 99 33.78 38.73 -3.69
C ARG A 99 33.19 38.47 -2.31
N ALA A 100 32.32 39.36 -1.82
CA ALA A 100 31.63 39.15 -0.56
C ALA A 100 30.74 37.89 -0.60
N ASN A 101 29.96 37.70 -1.67
CA ASN A 101 29.14 36.51 -1.84
C ASN A 101 29.96 35.21 -1.92
N ILE A 102 31.11 35.24 -2.61
CA ILE A 102 32.02 34.07 -2.70
C ILE A 102 32.57 33.70 -1.32
N ARG A 103 32.95 34.68 -0.49
CA ARG A 103 33.46 34.43 0.86
C ARG A 103 32.43 33.82 1.81
N LEU A 104 31.14 33.98 1.51
CA LEU A 104 30.05 33.41 2.31
C LEU A 104 29.72 31.95 1.91
N LEU A 105 30.34 31.42 0.87
CA LEU A 105 30.13 30.04 0.45
C LEU A 105 30.71 29.06 1.49
N ARG A 106 29.87 28.11 1.92
CA ARG A 106 30.22 27.06 2.90
C ARG A 106 30.31 25.71 2.19
N LEU A 107 31.36 25.53 1.38
CA LEU A 107 31.49 24.35 0.50
C LEU A 107 31.70 23.05 1.28
N GLU A 108 32.39 23.11 2.43
CA GLU A 108 32.64 21.93 3.28
C GLU A 108 31.38 21.43 4.00
N GLU A 109 30.41 22.32 4.27
CA GLU A 109 29.16 21.99 4.96
C GLU A 109 28.07 21.43 4.04
N ALA A 110 28.15 21.67 2.73
CA ALA A 110 27.04 21.43 1.79
C ALA A 110 26.94 19.99 1.25
N GLY A 111 27.88 19.10 1.58
CA GLY A 111 27.88 17.72 1.14
C GLY A 111 27.99 17.56 -0.39
N TYR A 112 28.76 18.42 -1.05
CA TYR A 112 29.04 18.32 -2.49
C TYR A 112 30.03 17.20 -2.82
N PRO A 113 29.94 16.58 -4.01
CA PRO A 113 30.98 15.68 -4.50
C PRO A 113 32.34 16.38 -4.57
N ASP A 114 33.42 15.70 -4.16
CA ASP A 114 34.77 16.29 -4.16
C ASP A 114 35.22 16.83 -5.53
N PRO A 115 34.96 16.17 -6.67
CA PRO A 115 35.33 16.73 -7.98
C PRO A 115 34.65 18.08 -8.26
N PHE A 116 33.40 18.24 -7.83
CA PHE A 116 32.68 19.52 -7.97
C PHE A 116 33.28 20.60 -7.06
N LYS A 117 33.58 20.27 -5.80
CA LYS A 117 34.22 21.22 -4.86
C LYS A 117 35.57 21.72 -5.37
N VAL A 118 36.39 20.82 -5.90
CA VAL A 118 37.72 21.15 -6.45
C VAL A 118 37.59 22.10 -7.64
N GLN A 119 36.75 21.75 -8.62
CA GLN A 119 36.56 22.57 -9.82
C GLN A 119 35.91 23.91 -9.51
N LEU A 120 34.92 23.95 -8.60
CA LEU A 120 34.28 25.19 -8.18
C LEU A 120 35.29 26.09 -7.47
N THR A 121 36.09 25.56 -6.55
CA THR A 121 37.15 26.33 -5.86
C THR A 121 38.16 26.92 -6.85
N GLN A 122 38.57 26.16 -7.87
CA GLN A 122 39.43 26.67 -8.94
C GLN A 122 38.77 27.82 -9.71
N CYS A 123 37.48 27.71 -10.04
CA CYS A 123 36.74 28.79 -10.71
C CYS A 123 36.64 30.04 -9.83
N LEU A 124 36.38 29.87 -8.53
CA LEU A 124 36.24 30.97 -7.58
C LEU A 124 37.56 31.70 -7.32
N ALA A 125 38.69 30.99 -7.39
CA ALA A 125 40.02 31.60 -7.24
C ALA A 125 40.32 32.66 -8.32
N LEU A 126 39.74 32.52 -9.52
CA LEU A 126 39.87 33.50 -10.60
C LEU A 126 39.29 34.87 -10.20
N VAL A 127 38.28 34.90 -9.32
CA VAL A 127 37.64 36.14 -8.84
C VAL A 127 38.45 36.81 -7.72
N GLY A 128 39.28 36.03 -7.02
CA GLY A 128 40.07 36.45 -5.87
C GLY A 128 41.37 37.18 -6.22
N THR A 129 41.87 37.04 -7.45
CA THR A 129 43.07 37.74 -7.94
C THR A 129 42.73 39.16 -8.42
N PRO A 130 43.69 40.11 -8.46
CA PRO A 130 43.44 41.45 -9.00
C PRO A 130 42.96 41.31 -10.45
N PRO A 131 41.71 41.68 -10.77
CA PRO A 131 41.08 41.24 -11.99
C PRO A 131 41.45 42.18 -13.13
N GLN A 132 41.83 41.61 -14.25
CA GLN A 132 41.73 42.25 -15.56
C GLN A 132 40.39 41.81 -16.18
N VAL A 133 39.78 42.64 -17.03
CA VAL A 133 38.50 42.34 -17.73
C VAL A 133 38.40 40.91 -18.33
N PRO A 134 39.48 40.27 -18.85
CA PRO A 134 39.45 38.89 -19.35
C PRO A 134 39.08 37.79 -18.32
N VAL A 135 38.95 38.13 -17.04
CA VAL A 135 38.61 37.20 -15.96
C VAL A 135 37.16 36.71 -16.04
N VAL A 136 36.22 37.49 -16.59
CA VAL A 136 34.80 37.06 -16.67
C VAL A 136 34.62 35.91 -17.66
N GLY A 137 35.26 35.98 -18.83
CA GLY A 137 35.24 34.89 -19.81
C GLY A 137 35.79 33.59 -19.23
N ALA A 138 36.91 33.65 -18.49
CA ALA A 138 37.49 32.48 -17.84
C ALA A 138 36.58 31.89 -16.75
N VAL A 139 35.92 32.72 -15.95
CA VAL A 139 34.94 32.28 -14.95
C VAL A 139 33.73 31.61 -15.62
N VAL A 140 33.18 32.21 -16.68
CA VAL A 140 32.05 31.63 -17.44
C VAL A 140 32.41 30.28 -18.04
N GLN A 141 33.58 30.17 -18.67
CA GLN A 141 34.08 28.89 -19.21
C GLN A 141 34.30 27.84 -18.13
N GLY A 142 34.79 28.25 -16.94
CA GLY A 142 34.89 27.37 -15.78
C GLY A 142 33.52 26.84 -15.35
N LEU A 143 32.53 27.72 -15.22
CA LEU A 143 31.16 27.35 -14.83
C LEU A 143 30.47 26.43 -15.84
N LEU A 144 30.67 26.65 -17.15
CA LEU A 144 30.11 25.78 -18.20
C LEU A 144 30.62 24.34 -18.12
N ARG A 145 31.82 24.13 -17.55
CA ARG A 145 32.43 22.81 -17.37
C ARG A 145 32.05 22.12 -16.06
N LEU A 146 31.38 22.82 -15.14
CA LEU A 146 31.02 22.25 -13.85
C LEU A 146 29.84 21.26 -13.97
N PRO A 147 29.98 20.04 -13.42
CA PRO A 147 28.86 19.12 -13.29
C PRO A 147 28.02 19.52 -12.07
N PHE A 148 27.10 20.49 -12.25
CA PHE A 148 26.23 20.96 -11.17
C PHE A 148 25.46 19.79 -10.52
N PRO A 149 25.72 19.48 -9.23
CA PRO A 149 25.01 18.41 -8.54
C PRO A 149 23.51 18.73 -8.39
N THR A 150 22.70 17.67 -8.38
CA THR A 150 21.26 17.73 -8.13
C THR A 150 20.95 16.90 -6.89
N LYS A 151 20.22 17.48 -5.93
CA LYS A 151 19.73 16.74 -4.77
C LYS A 151 18.37 16.13 -5.10
N TYR A 152 18.31 14.80 -5.00
CA TYR A 152 17.10 14.00 -5.23
C TYR A 152 16.40 13.61 -3.93
N ALA A 153 17.13 13.54 -2.82
CA ALA A 153 16.63 13.15 -1.51
C ALA A 153 16.88 14.27 -0.50
N PHE A 154 15.81 14.66 0.19
CA PHE A 154 15.84 15.68 1.22
C PHE A 154 15.63 15.00 2.57
N GLU A 155 16.54 15.30 3.50
CA GLU A 155 16.46 14.79 4.86
C GLU A 155 15.64 15.77 5.69
N GLU A 156 14.50 15.29 6.19
CA GLU A 156 13.68 15.99 7.16
C GLU A 156 13.88 15.31 8.53
N ASP A 157 14.22 16.10 9.56
CA ASP A 157 14.17 15.62 10.94
C ASP A 157 12.75 15.87 11.47
N PRO A 158 11.90 14.84 11.59
CA PRO A 158 10.52 14.99 12.07
C PRO A 158 10.44 15.48 13.52
N LEU A 159 11.57 15.57 14.24
CA LEU A 159 11.67 16.10 15.60
C LEU A 159 12.29 17.51 15.66
N ALA A 160 12.65 18.13 14.54
CA ALA A 160 13.26 19.46 14.52
C ALA A 160 12.32 20.54 15.12
N GLU A 161 11.02 20.47 14.80
CA GLU A 161 9.99 21.35 15.38
C GLU A 161 9.88 21.18 16.90
N LEU A 162 10.00 19.95 17.40
CA LEU A 162 9.96 19.63 18.83
C LEU A 162 11.21 20.11 19.59
N ARG A 163 12.39 20.17 18.94
CA ARG A 163 13.61 20.70 19.57
C ARG A 163 13.68 22.22 19.53
N GLN A 164 13.13 22.88 18.51
CA GLN A 164 13.01 24.33 18.47
C GLN A 164 12.02 24.86 19.52
N ALA A 165 11.04 24.05 19.93
CA ALA A 165 10.13 24.34 21.03
C ALA A 165 10.77 24.29 22.44
N ALA A 166 12.07 23.99 22.58
CA ALA A 166 12.77 23.92 23.86
C ALA A 166 13.45 25.24 24.29
N ALA A 167 13.37 26.31 23.50
CA ALA A 167 13.66 27.65 24.00
C ALA A 167 12.48 28.15 24.85
N PRO A 168 12.71 28.77 26.02
CA PRO A 168 11.61 29.28 26.84
C PRO A 168 10.80 30.29 26.00
N PRO A 169 9.49 30.07 25.83
CA PRO A 169 8.69 30.94 24.99
C PRO A 169 8.62 32.34 25.64
N PRO A 170 8.61 33.43 24.85
CA PRO A 170 8.09 34.71 25.34
C PRO A 170 6.67 34.47 25.87
N PRO A 171 6.20 35.25 26.87
CA PRO A 171 4.90 35.02 27.50
C PRO A 171 3.82 34.88 26.41
N ALA A 172 3.17 33.72 26.41
CA ALA A 172 2.21 33.33 25.39
C ALA A 172 1.10 34.39 25.32
N ALA A 173 1.01 35.08 24.19
CA ALA A 173 -0.31 35.47 23.71
C ALA A 173 -1.10 34.17 23.58
N GLU A 174 -2.29 34.08 24.16
CA GLU A 174 -3.19 32.93 24.00
C GLU A 174 -3.28 32.58 22.51
N SER A 175 -2.54 31.55 22.08
CA SER A 175 -2.63 31.09 20.71
C SER A 175 -3.98 30.43 20.58
N ALA A 176 -4.79 30.89 19.62
CA ALA A 176 -6.06 30.26 19.30
C ALA A 176 -5.87 28.73 19.18
N PRO A 177 -6.85 27.93 19.66
CA PRO A 177 -6.74 26.47 19.60
C PRO A 177 -6.48 26.02 18.14
N PRO A 178 -5.69 24.95 17.92
CA PRO A 178 -5.38 24.49 16.57
C PRO A 178 -6.67 24.08 15.86
N LEU A 179 -6.84 24.48 14.60
CA LEU A 179 -8.01 24.12 13.81
C LEU A 179 -8.03 22.60 13.56
N LEU A 180 -9.11 21.94 13.95
CA LEU A 180 -9.26 20.48 13.87
C LEU A 180 -10.69 20.11 13.47
N LEU A 181 -10.79 19.04 12.67
CA LEU A 181 -12.07 18.49 12.23
C LEU A 181 -12.14 17.00 12.55
N SER A 182 -13.03 16.62 13.48
CA SER A 182 -13.37 15.21 13.67
C SER A 182 -14.30 14.76 12.57
N ALA A 183 -14.06 13.56 12.03
CA ALA A 183 -14.84 12.97 10.97
C ALA A 183 -15.09 11.49 11.22
N GLU A 184 -16.35 11.09 11.06
CA GLU A 184 -16.77 9.70 11.11
C GLU A 184 -17.57 9.40 9.84
N PHE A 185 -16.99 8.60 8.94
CA PHE A 185 -17.65 8.17 7.71
C PHE A 185 -18.06 6.70 7.75
N PHE A 186 -19.16 6.43 7.05
CA PHE A 186 -19.81 5.14 6.92
C PHE A 186 -20.12 4.90 5.45
N ILE A 187 -19.94 3.65 5.01
CA ILE A 187 -20.60 3.15 3.82
C ILE A 187 -21.82 2.37 4.29
N ASP A 188 -23.00 2.72 3.77
CA ASP A 188 -24.27 2.20 4.26
C ASP A 188 -24.40 2.37 5.78
N ASP A 189 -24.07 1.32 6.56
CA ASP A 189 -24.01 1.33 8.03
C ASP A 189 -22.66 0.86 8.62
N GLU A 190 -21.65 0.57 7.79
CA GLU A 190 -20.33 0.13 8.23
C GLU A 190 -19.32 1.30 8.28
N PRO A 191 -18.66 1.56 9.42
CA PRO A 191 -17.69 2.64 9.53
C PRO A 191 -16.45 2.39 8.67
N TRP A 192 -15.82 3.46 8.21
CA TRP A 192 -14.52 3.42 7.52
C TRP A 192 -13.34 3.10 8.46
N ALA A 193 -13.57 2.25 9.45
CA ALA A 193 -12.57 1.79 10.41
C ALA A 193 -11.85 0.52 9.92
N ASN A 194 -12.54 -0.31 9.13
CA ASN A 194 -12.03 -1.59 8.63
C ASN A 194 -12.03 -1.63 7.09
N PRO A 195 -11.20 -2.49 6.47
CA PRO A 195 -11.31 -2.77 5.04
C PRO A 195 -12.68 -3.33 4.68
N GLN A 196 -13.35 -2.70 3.72
CA GLN A 196 -14.67 -3.08 3.25
C GLN A 196 -14.59 -3.83 1.93
N VAL A 197 -15.39 -4.87 1.77
CA VAL A 197 -15.52 -5.61 0.52
C VAL A 197 -16.75 -5.12 -0.23
N LEU A 198 -16.52 -4.57 -1.41
CA LEU A 198 -17.52 -3.91 -2.24
C LEU A 198 -17.54 -4.56 -3.63
N GLU A 199 -18.66 -4.45 -4.30
CA GLU A 199 -18.86 -4.94 -5.66
C GLU A 199 -18.60 -3.83 -6.69
N PRO A 200 -18.01 -4.16 -7.85
CA PRO A 200 -17.89 -3.20 -8.93
C PRO A 200 -19.26 -2.89 -9.54
N ALA A 201 -19.38 -1.70 -10.12
CA ALA A 201 -20.59 -1.15 -10.73
C ALA A 201 -21.79 -1.02 -9.78
N ALA A 202 -21.60 -1.23 -8.47
CA ALA A 202 -22.58 -0.93 -7.44
C ALA A 202 -22.41 0.50 -6.90
N MET A 203 -23.52 1.10 -6.50
CA MET A 203 -23.58 2.44 -5.93
C MET A 203 -23.87 2.33 -4.44
N TYR A 204 -22.95 2.83 -3.62
CA TYR A 204 -23.06 2.76 -2.17
C TYR A 204 -23.37 4.12 -1.58
N ALA A 205 -24.20 4.15 -0.53
CA ALA A 205 -24.48 5.38 0.19
C ALA A 205 -23.32 5.69 1.14
N VAL A 206 -22.80 6.92 1.08
CA VAL A 206 -21.83 7.41 2.05
C VAL A 206 -22.54 8.35 3.01
N ARG A 207 -22.39 8.10 4.31
CA ARG A 207 -22.85 9.00 5.36
C ARG A 207 -21.65 9.41 6.20
N GLY A 208 -21.63 10.64 6.65
CA GLY A 208 -20.59 11.11 7.56
C GLY A 208 -21.12 12.09 8.58
N LEU A 209 -20.42 12.17 9.69
CA LEU A 209 -20.63 13.17 10.73
C LEU A 209 -19.33 13.94 10.93
N LEU A 210 -19.40 15.26 10.78
CA LEU A 210 -18.26 16.15 10.93
C LEU A 210 -18.43 17.01 12.18
N THR A 211 -17.40 17.12 13.00
CA THR A 211 -17.41 17.93 14.23
C THR A 211 -16.18 18.83 14.24
N PRO A 212 -16.31 20.08 13.75
CA PRO A 212 -15.23 21.05 13.85
C PRO A 212 -15.07 21.51 15.31
N ASN A 213 -13.85 21.74 15.75
CA ASN A 213 -13.62 22.31 17.08
C ASN A 213 -14.04 23.79 17.16
N TYR A 214 -13.92 24.53 16.06
CA TYR A 214 -14.59 25.81 15.81
C TYR A 214 -14.67 26.05 14.30
N TRP A 215 -15.59 26.93 13.87
CA TRP A 215 -15.69 27.33 12.47
C TRP A 215 -14.88 28.62 12.24
N PRO A 216 -13.89 28.65 11.32
CA PRO A 216 -13.07 29.83 11.07
C PRO A 216 -13.88 31.05 10.60
N ALA A 217 -13.57 32.23 11.14
CA ALA A 217 -14.23 33.47 10.73
C ALA A 217 -13.97 33.79 9.26
N GLY A 218 -15.00 34.21 8.53
CA GLY A 218 -14.92 34.56 7.12
C GLY A 218 -15.07 33.40 6.14
N TYR A 219 -15.16 32.16 6.62
CA TYR A 219 -15.39 30.98 5.79
C TYR A 219 -16.85 30.53 5.90
N ASP A 220 -17.49 30.15 4.79
CA ASP A 220 -18.90 29.77 4.74
C ASP A 220 -19.12 28.32 4.32
N ARG A 221 -18.08 27.65 3.80
CA ARG A 221 -18.17 26.27 3.29
C ARG A 221 -17.05 25.40 3.80
N LEU A 222 -17.34 24.10 3.92
CA LEU A 222 -16.39 23.04 4.16
C LEU A 222 -16.49 22.04 2.99
N LEU A 223 -15.35 21.86 2.32
CA LEU A 223 -15.20 21.00 1.15
C LEU A 223 -14.39 19.77 1.53
N LEU A 224 -14.84 18.61 1.05
CA LEU A 224 -14.17 17.33 1.22
C LEU A 224 -13.74 16.79 -0.15
N GLY A 225 -12.44 16.55 -0.31
CA GLY A 225 -11.86 16.03 -1.55
C GLY A 225 -11.20 14.67 -1.33
N PRO A 226 -11.46 13.66 -2.18
CA PRO A 226 -10.74 12.40 -2.11
C PRO A 226 -9.31 12.54 -2.63
N VAL A 227 -8.37 11.91 -1.94
CA VAL A 227 -7.01 11.67 -2.38
C VAL A 227 -6.73 10.19 -2.27
N SER A 228 -6.26 9.59 -3.36
CA SER A 228 -5.94 8.18 -3.44
C SER A 228 -4.63 7.96 -4.18
N THR A 229 -3.95 6.87 -3.87
CA THR A 229 -2.85 6.33 -4.69
C THR A 229 -3.38 5.59 -5.92
N THR A 230 -4.70 5.41 -6.01
CA THR A 230 -5.40 4.77 -7.12
C THR A 230 -5.91 5.83 -8.08
N ASP A 231 -5.85 5.56 -9.38
CA ASP A 231 -6.35 6.47 -10.42
C ASP A 231 -7.83 6.81 -10.19
N SER A 232 -8.16 8.10 -10.22
CA SER A 232 -9.53 8.60 -9.99
C SER A 232 -10.50 8.18 -11.09
N SER A 233 -10.03 7.67 -12.23
CA SER A 233 -10.89 7.06 -13.24
C SER A 233 -11.51 5.74 -12.77
N LEU A 234 -10.97 5.08 -11.74
CA LEU A 234 -11.42 3.76 -11.27
C LEU A 234 -12.59 3.82 -10.28
N TYR A 235 -12.84 4.98 -9.67
CA TYR A 235 -13.95 5.18 -8.74
C TYR A 235 -14.61 6.56 -8.96
N SER A 236 -15.81 6.73 -8.42
CA SER A 236 -16.41 8.05 -8.22
C SER A 236 -16.79 8.17 -6.76
N LEU A 237 -16.29 9.19 -6.06
CA LEU A 237 -16.71 9.55 -4.72
C LEU A 237 -17.22 10.98 -4.75
N GLU A 238 -18.51 11.14 -4.47
CA GLU A 238 -19.18 12.44 -4.43
C GLU A 238 -19.74 12.65 -3.02
N LEU A 239 -19.35 13.75 -2.38
CA LEU A 239 -19.83 14.15 -1.07
C LEU A 239 -20.52 15.51 -1.18
N ALA A 240 -21.63 15.69 -0.46
CA ALA A 240 -22.35 16.95 -0.41
C ALA A 240 -21.49 18.04 0.25
N GLU A 241 -21.63 19.26 -0.26
CA GLU A 241 -21.01 20.45 0.35
C GLU A 241 -21.63 20.71 1.73
N VAL A 242 -20.78 21.04 2.71
CA VAL A 242 -21.21 21.40 4.05
C VAL A 242 -21.12 22.92 4.21
N ARG A 243 -22.22 23.54 4.66
CA ARG A 243 -22.31 24.99 4.87
C ARG A 243 -22.29 25.33 6.35
N SER A 244 -21.69 26.47 6.68
CA SER A 244 -21.65 26.96 8.05
C SER A 244 -23.06 27.19 8.59
N SER A 245 -23.26 26.86 9.86
CA SER A 245 -24.50 27.16 10.58
C SER A 245 -24.15 27.71 11.95
N PRO A 246 -24.77 28.83 12.37
CA PRO A 246 -24.46 29.47 13.66
C PRO A 246 -24.87 28.62 14.87
N VAL A 247 -25.71 27.60 14.68
CA VAL A 247 -26.26 26.77 15.77
C VAL A 247 -25.69 25.35 15.75
N ALA A 248 -25.14 24.90 14.61
CA ALA A 248 -24.69 23.52 14.46
C ALA A 248 -23.25 23.35 14.97
N THR A 249 -23.09 22.44 15.92
CA THR A 249 -21.78 21.93 16.37
C THR A 249 -21.34 20.69 15.61
N THR A 250 -22.28 20.00 14.97
CA THR A 250 -22.04 18.82 14.14
C THR A 250 -22.75 18.96 12.80
N TYR A 251 -22.11 18.43 11.76
CA TYR A 251 -22.54 18.60 10.38
C TYR A 251 -22.66 17.23 9.72
N PRO A 252 -23.88 16.73 9.48
CA PRO A 252 -24.04 15.51 8.70
C PRO A 252 -23.68 15.78 7.24
N VAL A 253 -22.95 14.85 6.64
CA VAL A 253 -22.62 14.84 5.22
C VAL A 253 -23.15 13.56 4.59
N SER A 254 -23.70 13.67 3.40
CA SER A 254 -24.16 12.53 2.62
C SER A 254 -23.51 12.54 1.25
N GLY A 255 -23.39 11.37 0.66
CA GLY A 255 -22.74 11.20 -0.61
C GLY A 255 -22.90 9.81 -1.16
N ARG A 256 -22.13 9.52 -2.20
CA ARG A 256 -22.14 8.24 -2.89
C ARG A 256 -20.73 7.86 -3.31
N VAL A 257 -20.46 6.56 -3.27
CA VAL A 257 -19.26 5.99 -3.85
C VAL A 257 -19.62 4.84 -4.78
N ALA A 258 -18.95 4.77 -5.92
CA ALA A 258 -19.06 3.67 -6.86
C ALA A 258 -17.68 3.32 -7.41
N PHE A 259 -17.40 2.04 -7.56
CA PHE A 259 -16.18 1.53 -8.15
C PHE A 259 -16.48 0.95 -9.53
N LYS A 260 -15.75 1.36 -10.56
CA LYS A 260 -16.13 1.05 -11.94
C LYS A 260 -15.71 -0.35 -12.38
N PHE A 261 -14.61 -0.86 -11.82
CA PHE A 261 -13.99 -2.11 -12.26
C PHE A 261 -13.64 -3.00 -11.06
N PRO A 262 -13.75 -4.33 -11.21
CA PRO A 262 -13.20 -5.27 -10.25
C PRO A 262 -11.68 -5.12 -10.16
N GLN A 263 -11.13 -5.37 -8.98
CA GLN A 263 -9.71 -5.58 -8.82
C GLN A 263 -9.29 -6.90 -9.49
N HIS A 264 -8.01 -7.07 -9.73
CA HIS A 264 -7.45 -8.31 -10.28
C HIS A 264 -6.86 -9.20 -9.17
N ARG A 265 -6.54 -8.60 -8.03
CA ARG A 265 -5.93 -9.21 -6.85
C ARG A 265 -6.78 -8.92 -5.62
N PRO A 266 -7.35 -9.93 -4.95
CA PRO A 266 -8.17 -9.71 -3.75
C PRO A 266 -7.37 -9.22 -2.54
N GLU A 267 -6.04 -9.29 -2.57
CA GLU A 267 -5.15 -8.81 -1.51
C GLU A 267 -4.92 -7.29 -1.48
N ASP A 268 -5.18 -6.58 -2.57
CA ASP A 268 -4.94 -5.15 -2.66
C ASP A 268 -6.22 -4.37 -2.30
N ALA A 269 -6.09 -3.33 -1.45
CA ALA A 269 -7.20 -2.44 -1.13
C ALA A 269 -6.94 -1.05 -1.73
N TYR A 270 -7.98 -0.44 -2.31
CA TYR A 270 -7.96 0.97 -2.63
C TYR A 270 -8.02 1.79 -1.35
N ALA A 271 -7.04 2.66 -1.16
CA ALA A 271 -7.00 3.62 -0.07
C ALA A 271 -7.46 4.98 -0.58
N ILE A 272 -8.65 5.41 -0.17
CA ILE A 272 -9.21 6.73 -0.50
C ILE A 272 -9.30 7.53 0.79
N LYS A 273 -8.41 8.52 0.94
CA LYS A 273 -8.37 9.40 2.10
C LYS A 273 -9.07 10.72 1.77
N LEU A 274 -9.86 11.24 2.70
CA LEU A 274 -10.44 12.58 2.54
C LEU A 274 -9.45 13.65 3.00
N LEU A 275 -9.41 14.76 2.25
CA LEU A 275 -8.85 16.03 2.67
C LEU A 275 -9.98 17.03 2.85
N ALA A 276 -9.84 17.91 3.84
CA ALA A 276 -10.82 18.93 4.18
C ALA A 276 -10.24 20.33 4.03
N TYR A 277 -11.04 21.24 3.48
CA TYR A 277 -10.71 22.66 3.34
C TYR A 277 -11.92 23.51 3.68
N TYR A 278 -11.73 24.55 4.47
CA TYR A 278 -12.69 25.63 4.52
C TYR A 278 -12.50 26.52 3.30
N GLU A 279 -13.60 26.95 2.68
CA GLU A 279 -13.60 27.89 1.57
C GLU A 279 -14.42 29.14 1.93
N ASN A 280 -13.91 30.31 1.58
CA ASN A 280 -14.62 31.58 1.73
C ASN A 280 -15.28 32.01 0.40
N PRO A 281 -16.13 33.06 0.40
CA PRO A 281 -16.73 33.56 -0.84
C PRO A 281 -15.72 34.02 -1.91
N ALA A 282 -14.50 34.35 -1.53
CA ALA A 282 -13.39 34.70 -2.42
C ALA A 282 -12.64 33.49 -3.00
N LYS A 283 -13.07 32.25 -2.68
CA LYS A 283 -12.44 30.97 -3.05
C LYS A 283 -11.05 30.73 -2.45
N GLU A 284 -10.71 31.44 -1.38
CA GLU A 284 -9.51 31.13 -0.61
C GLU A 284 -9.77 29.88 0.23
N ARG A 285 -8.78 28.99 0.27
CA ARG A 285 -8.89 27.68 0.92
C ARG A 285 -7.98 27.60 2.13
N LEU A 286 -8.57 27.24 3.27
CA LEU A 286 -7.85 26.97 4.51
C LEU A 286 -7.89 25.46 4.79
N PRO A 287 -6.75 24.73 4.64
CA PRO A 287 -6.70 23.31 4.95
C PRO A 287 -6.96 23.05 6.42
N VAL A 288 -7.74 22.01 6.73
CA VAL A 288 -7.98 21.56 8.10
C VAL A 288 -7.60 20.08 8.25
N PRO A 289 -6.78 19.72 9.26
CA PRO A 289 -6.49 18.33 9.57
C PRO A 289 -7.75 17.57 9.99
N LEU A 290 -7.96 16.41 9.38
CA LEU A 290 -9.00 15.45 9.73
C LEU A 290 -8.48 14.44 10.76
N ILE A 291 -9.29 14.19 11.78
CA ILE A 291 -9.09 13.11 12.76
C ILE A 291 -10.31 12.18 12.75
N GLY A 292 -10.12 10.90 13.09
CA GLY A 292 -11.20 9.89 13.07
C GLY A 292 -11.24 9.07 11.78
N TYR A 293 -12.42 8.54 11.45
CA TYR A 293 -12.65 7.60 10.33
C TYR A 293 -12.92 8.35 9.02
N HIS A 294 -11.85 8.78 8.36
CA HIS A 294 -11.90 9.60 7.13
C HIS A 294 -11.15 8.96 5.94
N GLN A 295 -10.75 7.69 6.07
CA GLN A 295 -10.07 6.94 5.02
C GLN A 295 -10.83 5.64 4.72
N LEU A 296 -11.35 5.52 3.50
CA LEU A 296 -11.95 4.30 3.01
C LEU A 296 -10.86 3.34 2.52
N LEU A 297 -10.87 2.13 3.04
CA LEU A 297 -10.10 1.00 2.53
C LEU A 297 -11.06 0.04 1.83
N ALA A 298 -11.14 0.10 0.50
CA ALA A 298 -12.10 -0.68 -0.28
C ALA A 298 -11.43 -1.80 -1.09
N ARG A 299 -11.95 -3.02 -1.00
CA ARG A 299 -11.64 -4.14 -1.89
C ARG A 299 -12.80 -4.33 -2.85
N VAL A 300 -12.56 -4.16 -4.13
CA VAL A 300 -13.61 -4.18 -5.15
C VAL A 300 -13.59 -5.53 -5.84
N LEU A 301 -14.41 -6.45 -5.34
CA LEU A 301 -14.43 -7.83 -5.77
C LEU A 301 -15.73 -8.13 -6.53
N SER A 302 -15.60 -8.78 -7.69
CA SER A 302 -16.76 -9.25 -8.46
C SER A 302 -17.03 -10.71 -8.12
N PRO A 303 -18.26 -11.10 -7.77
CA PRO A 303 -18.64 -12.50 -7.60
C PRO A 303 -18.35 -13.37 -8.84
N ASP A 304 -18.36 -12.75 -10.03
CA ASP A 304 -18.16 -13.43 -11.32
C ASP A 304 -16.70 -13.51 -11.74
N ALA A 305 -15.81 -12.75 -11.09
CA ALA A 305 -14.39 -12.82 -11.39
C ALA A 305 -13.77 -14.11 -10.82
N ALA A 306 -12.99 -14.79 -11.66
CA ALA A 306 -12.28 -16.01 -11.29
C ALA A 306 -11.02 -15.71 -10.46
N TYR A 307 -11.16 -14.96 -9.35
CA TYR A 307 -10.06 -14.64 -8.41
C TYR A 307 -9.33 -15.88 -7.93
N PHE A 308 -10.06 -16.97 -7.77
CA PHE A 308 -9.55 -18.29 -7.44
C PHE A 308 -9.90 -19.22 -8.60
N PRO A 309 -9.09 -19.40 -9.65
CA PRO A 309 -9.45 -20.28 -10.75
C PRO A 309 -9.23 -21.75 -10.34
N THR A 310 -10.08 -22.27 -9.45
CA THR A 310 -10.09 -23.71 -9.09
C THR A 310 -10.68 -24.56 -10.20
N GLY A 311 -11.29 -23.96 -11.23
CA GLY A 311 -12.08 -24.67 -12.24
C GLY A 311 -13.52 -24.97 -11.80
N PHE A 312 -13.87 -24.70 -10.54
CA PHE A 312 -15.21 -24.95 -9.98
C PHE A 312 -15.74 -23.68 -9.28
N SER A 313 -16.69 -22.97 -9.91
CA SER A 313 -17.20 -21.67 -9.44
C SER A 313 -17.68 -21.67 -7.98
N ALA A 314 -18.36 -22.74 -7.58
CA ALA A 314 -18.80 -23.00 -6.21
C ALA A 314 -17.66 -22.94 -5.19
N LEU A 315 -16.49 -23.52 -5.51
CA LEU A 315 -15.33 -23.56 -4.63
C LEU A 315 -14.52 -22.26 -4.68
N ASN A 316 -14.57 -21.54 -5.81
CA ASN A 316 -13.93 -20.23 -5.92
C ASN A 316 -14.49 -19.25 -4.88
N ARG A 317 -15.83 -19.25 -4.69
CA ARG A 317 -16.50 -18.36 -3.74
C ARG A 317 -16.09 -18.64 -2.30
N VAL A 318 -16.07 -19.91 -1.90
CA VAL A 318 -15.63 -20.31 -0.56
C VAL A 318 -14.15 -19.97 -0.33
N ALA A 319 -13.29 -20.20 -1.33
CA ALA A 319 -11.88 -19.83 -1.24
C ALA A 319 -11.69 -18.31 -1.06
N LEU A 320 -12.48 -17.50 -1.77
CA LEU A 320 -12.47 -16.05 -1.66
C LEU A 320 -12.89 -15.59 -0.26
N ASP A 321 -13.98 -16.13 0.29
CA ASP A 321 -14.47 -15.79 1.63
C ASP A 321 -13.42 -16.12 2.71
N ILE A 322 -12.78 -17.30 2.59
CA ILE A 322 -11.71 -17.74 3.48
C ILE A 322 -10.52 -16.79 3.40
N VAL A 323 -9.99 -16.53 2.20
CA VAL A 323 -8.80 -15.67 2.05
C VAL A 323 -9.08 -14.23 2.48
N THR A 324 -10.28 -13.71 2.19
CA THR A 324 -10.71 -12.38 2.67
C THR A 324 -10.69 -12.31 4.19
N THR A 325 -11.17 -13.38 4.86
CA THR A 325 -11.12 -13.49 6.32
C THR A 325 -9.69 -13.59 6.84
N LEU A 326 -8.81 -14.35 6.18
CA LEU A 326 -7.42 -14.50 6.58
C LEU A 326 -6.62 -13.18 6.45
N GLN A 327 -7.00 -12.29 5.54
CA GLN A 327 -6.32 -10.99 5.36
C GLN A 327 -6.49 -10.05 6.55
N SER A 328 -7.49 -10.25 7.41
CA SER A 328 -7.65 -9.45 8.64
C SER A 328 -6.82 -10.00 9.80
N LEU A 329 -6.12 -11.14 9.64
CA LEU A 329 -5.29 -11.71 10.70
C LEU A 329 -4.11 -10.78 11.02
N PRO A 330 -3.89 -10.47 12.31
CA PRO A 330 -2.75 -9.67 12.72
C PRO A 330 -1.45 -10.42 12.41
N ARG A 331 -0.47 -9.65 11.93
CA ARG A 331 0.93 -10.07 11.71
C ARG A 331 1.13 -11.22 10.71
N LEU A 332 0.09 -11.59 9.96
CA LEU A 332 0.21 -12.57 8.87
C LEU A 332 1.09 -12.01 7.74
N ALA A 333 2.13 -12.76 7.38
CA ALA A 333 3.01 -12.39 6.27
C ALA A 333 2.25 -12.46 4.93
N LYS A 334 2.35 -11.40 4.12
CA LYS A 334 1.69 -11.36 2.79
C LYS A 334 2.11 -12.53 1.89
N GLN A 335 3.38 -12.93 1.95
CA GLN A 335 3.90 -14.06 1.19
C GLN A 335 3.28 -15.39 1.64
N GLU A 336 3.11 -15.57 2.96
CA GLU A 336 2.47 -16.77 3.51
C GLU A 336 1.03 -16.89 3.02
N LEU A 337 0.26 -15.79 3.05
CA LEU A 337 -1.10 -15.78 2.52
C LEU A 337 -1.16 -16.10 1.02
N ALA A 338 -0.21 -15.55 0.24
CA ALA A 338 -0.14 -15.80 -1.20
C ALA A 338 0.17 -17.27 -1.51
N ASP A 339 1.12 -17.88 -0.79
CA ASP A 339 1.47 -19.28 -0.99
C ASP A 339 0.38 -20.23 -0.47
N PHE A 340 -0.28 -19.87 0.63
CA PHE A 340 -1.45 -20.58 1.15
C PHE A 340 -2.59 -20.59 0.15
N THR A 341 -2.85 -19.43 -0.46
CA THR A 341 -3.87 -19.27 -1.50
C THR A 341 -3.60 -20.19 -2.70
N LYS A 342 -2.34 -20.32 -3.15
CA LYS A 342 -1.98 -21.24 -4.24
C LYS A 342 -2.22 -22.70 -3.86
N LEU A 343 -1.78 -23.11 -2.66
CA LEU A 343 -1.93 -24.49 -2.19
C LEU A 343 -3.41 -24.85 -2.01
N LEU A 344 -4.18 -24.00 -1.33
CA LEU A 344 -5.62 -24.17 -1.15
C LEU A 344 -6.33 -24.27 -2.50
N ARG A 345 -6.01 -23.40 -3.45
CA ARG A 345 -6.57 -23.46 -4.82
C ARG A 345 -6.32 -24.81 -5.49
N GLY A 346 -5.11 -25.35 -5.38
CA GLY A 346 -4.77 -26.67 -5.94
C GLY A 346 -5.57 -27.81 -5.29
N ILE A 347 -5.70 -27.79 -3.96
CA ILE A 347 -6.46 -28.81 -3.22
C ILE A 347 -7.96 -28.72 -3.54
N LEU A 348 -8.53 -27.51 -3.64
CA LEU A 348 -9.93 -27.32 -4.03
C LEU A 348 -10.19 -27.72 -5.49
N ASN A 349 -9.25 -27.45 -6.40
CA ASN A 349 -9.32 -27.98 -7.76
C ASN A 349 -9.36 -29.52 -7.73
N TYR A 350 -8.51 -30.17 -6.94
CA TYR A 350 -8.51 -31.61 -6.79
C TYR A 350 -9.83 -32.15 -6.21
N GLN A 351 -10.40 -31.49 -5.20
CA GLN A 351 -11.70 -31.83 -4.64
C GLN A 351 -12.79 -31.84 -5.73
N GLY A 352 -12.84 -30.79 -6.56
CA GLY A 352 -13.79 -30.71 -7.66
C GLY A 352 -13.56 -31.80 -8.73
N VAL A 353 -12.30 -32.09 -9.08
CA VAL A 353 -11.95 -33.18 -10.00
C VAL A 353 -12.42 -34.54 -9.46
N CYS A 354 -12.19 -34.81 -8.18
CA CYS A 354 -12.63 -36.03 -7.52
C CYS A 354 -14.15 -36.22 -7.59
N LEU A 355 -14.90 -35.12 -7.40
CA LEU A 355 -16.36 -35.12 -7.46
C LEU A 355 -16.88 -35.33 -8.89
N GLN A 356 -16.31 -34.61 -9.87
CA GLN A 356 -16.75 -34.66 -11.26
C GLN A 356 -16.40 -36.00 -11.92
N GLN A 357 -15.20 -36.52 -11.68
CA GLN A 357 -14.71 -37.76 -12.29
C GLN A 357 -15.03 -39.00 -11.43
N GLY A 358 -15.48 -38.82 -10.19
CA GLY A 358 -15.81 -39.90 -9.29
C GLY A 358 -14.61 -40.75 -8.88
N ILE A 359 -13.44 -40.14 -8.67
CA ILE A 359 -12.15 -40.82 -8.40
C ILE A 359 -12.27 -41.83 -7.24
N TYR A 360 -12.98 -41.44 -6.18
CA TYR A 360 -13.17 -42.27 -4.96
C TYR A 360 -14.58 -42.87 -4.84
N LYS A 361 -15.34 -42.93 -5.94
CA LYS A 361 -16.71 -43.44 -5.93
C LYS A 361 -16.72 -44.94 -5.64
N ALA A 362 -17.58 -45.36 -4.70
CA ALA A 362 -17.68 -46.75 -4.24
C ALA A 362 -16.35 -47.40 -3.80
N GLN A 363 -15.39 -46.58 -3.35
CA GLN A 363 -14.16 -47.05 -2.72
C GLN A 363 -14.27 -46.84 -1.22
N ASP A 364 -13.97 -47.87 -0.42
CA ASP A 364 -13.97 -47.83 1.05
C ASP A 364 -12.63 -48.24 1.67
N ASN A 365 -11.66 -48.61 0.83
CA ASN A 365 -10.39 -49.20 1.22
C ASN A 365 -9.14 -48.44 0.74
N VAL A 366 -9.27 -47.16 0.35
CA VAL A 366 -8.12 -46.32 0.02
C VAL A 366 -7.25 -46.11 1.27
N SER A 367 -5.93 -46.22 1.11
CA SER A 367 -4.97 -45.92 2.18
C SER A 367 -4.58 -44.44 2.16
N GLU A 368 -4.15 -43.92 3.30
CA GLU A 368 -3.64 -42.53 3.42
C GLU A 368 -2.46 -42.29 2.47
N GLN A 369 -1.57 -43.27 2.32
CA GLN A 369 -0.48 -43.19 1.36
C GLN A 369 -0.96 -43.07 -0.09
N ALA A 370 -1.96 -43.87 -0.50
CA ALA A 370 -2.50 -43.79 -1.85
C ALA A 370 -3.19 -42.44 -2.12
N PHE A 371 -3.98 -41.97 -1.15
CA PHE A 371 -4.61 -40.64 -1.21
C PHE A 371 -3.56 -39.53 -1.36
N ARG A 372 -2.50 -39.57 -0.54
CA ARG A 372 -1.39 -38.61 -0.60
C ARG A 372 -0.68 -38.63 -1.95
N ASP A 373 -0.29 -39.80 -2.42
CA ASP A 373 0.48 -39.92 -3.66
C ASP A 373 -0.38 -39.45 -4.87
N GLN A 374 -1.70 -39.69 -4.86
CA GLN A 374 -2.63 -39.16 -5.86
C GLN A 374 -2.80 -37.64 -5.79
N LEU A 375 -2.91 -37.07 -4.59
CA LEU A 375 -2.99 -35.61 -4.41
C LEU A 375 -1.68 -34.93 -4.86
N ILE A 376 -0.51 -35.46 -4.47
CA ILE A 376 0.79 -34.92 -4.90
C ILE A 376 0.91 -34.97 -6.43
N GLN A 377 0.55 -36.09 -7.07
CA GLN A 377 0.58 -36.21 -8.52
C GLN A 377 -0.29 -35.13 -9.18
N HIS A 378 -1.49 -34.88 -8.65
CA HIS A 378 -2.36 -33.82 -9.15
C HIS A 378 -1.75 -32.42 -8.95
N LEU A 379 -1.27 -32.12 -7.75
CA LEU A 379 -0.70 -30.82 -7.43
C LEU A 379 0.58 -30.53 -8.25
N GLY A 380 1.43 -31.53 -8.46
CA GLY A 380 2.62 -31.43 -9.31
C GLY A 380 2.31 -31.19 -10.80
N GLY A 381 1.10 -31.57 -11.25
CA GLY A 381 0.61 -31.26 -12.60
C GLY A 381 0.14 -29.82 -12.79
N LEU A 382 0.01 -29.03 -11.71
CA LEU A 382 -0.42 -27.64 -11.77
C LEU A 382 0.79 -26.71 -11.93
N THR A 383 0.83 -25.92 -13.01
CA THR A 383 1.98 -25.07 -13.38
C THR A 383 2.38 -24.03 -12.32
N TYR A 384 1.46 -23.61 -11.45
CA TYR A 384 1.72 -22.64 -10.38
C TYR A 384 2.14 -23.27 -9.05
N LEU A 385 2.17 -24.60 -8.96
CA LEU A 385 2.69 -25.37 -7.82
C LEU A 385 3.93 -26.16 -8.24
N GLY A 386 3.77 -27.03 -9.24
CA GLY A 386 4.85 -27.76 -9.91
C GLY A 386 5.79 -28.49 -8.95
N GLU A 387 7.09 -28.31 -9.18
CA GLU A 387 8.17 -28.96 -8.40
C GLU A 387 8.26 -28.51 -6.93
N HIS A 388 7.58 -27.43 -6.55
CA HIS A 388 7.64 -26.89 -5.19
C HIS A 388 6.76 -27.64 -4.18
N VAL A 389 5.97 -28.62 -4.65
CA VAL A 389 5.19 -29.51 -3.78
C VAL A 389 6.08 -30.68 -3.38
N VAL A 390 6.50 -30.69 -2.12
CA VAL A 390 7.44 -31.69 -1.60
C VAL A 390 6.73 -32.62 -0.64
N LYS A 391 7.06 -33.91 -0.75
CA LYS A 391 6.76 -34.92 0.27
C LYS A 391 7.84 -34.82 1.34
N GLU A 392 7.57 -34.13 2.44
CA GLU A 392 8.57 -33.99 3.50
C GLU A 392 8.70 -35.29 4.30
N ALA A 393 9.89 -35.90 4.21
CA ALA A 393 10.29 -36.95 5.12
C ALA A 393 10.91 -36.28 6.36
N GLU A 394 10.17 -36.31 7.47
CA GLU A 394 10.58 -35.97 8.83
C GLU A 394 10.84 -34.47 9.12
N VAL A 395 9.84 -33.82 9.74
CA VAL A 395 10.03 -32.57 10.49
C VAL A 395 9.58 -32.79 11.93
N ALA A 396 10.47 -32.51 12.88
CA ALA A 396 10.20 -32.40 14.32
C ALA A 396 9.28 -33.47 14.93
N GLY A 397 9.63 -34.76 14.75
CA GLY A 397 8.97 -35.86 15.47
C GLY A 397 7.70 -36.43 14.83
N GLY A 398 7.38 -36.04 13.59
CA GLY A 398 6.28 -36.61 12.81
C GLY A 398 6.50 -36.53 11.29
N ARG A 399 5.71 -37.31 10.54
CA ARG A 399 5.75 -37.35 9.07
C ARG A 399 4.77 -36.32 8.51
N VAL A 400 5.27 -35.23 7.93
CA VAL A 400 4.46 -34.23 7.24
C VAL A 400 4.08 -34.74 5.85
N GLU A 401 2.79 -34.71 5.51
CA GLU A 401 2.30 -35.39 4.30
C GLU A 401 2.55 -34.59 3.01
N ILE A 402 2.30 -33.27 3.00
CA ILE A 402 2.57 -32.34 1.87
C ILE A 402 3.07 -30.99 2.40
N SER A 403 4.18 -30.48 1.84
CA SER A 403 4.73 -29.15 2.11
C SER A 403 4.86 -28.33 0.83
N PHE A 404 4.53 -27.03 0.92
CA PHE A 404 4.70 -26.05 -0.14
C PHE A 404 5.15 -24.71 0.44
N GLN A 405 6.38 -24.27 0.15
CA GLN A 405 6.95 -23.03 0.69
C GLN A 405 6.89 -22.93 2.25
N GLY A 406 7.03 -24.09 2.91
CA GLY A 406 6.94 -24.25 4.36
C GLY A 406 5.52 -24.30 4.92
N LEU A 407 4.48 -24.17 4.09
CA LEU A 407 3.08 -24.41 4.48
C LEU A 407 2.77 -25.89 4.45
N VAL A 408 2.07 -26.34 5.48
CA VAL A 408 1.75 -27.75 5.68
C VAL A 408 0.29 -28.03 5.33
N ALA A 409 0.09 -29.07 4.52
CA ALA A 409 -1.19 -29.74 4.37
C ALA A 409 -1.08 -31.14 5.00
N GLU A 410 -1.82 -31.36 6.08
CA GLU A 410 -1.95 -32.67 6.73
C GLU A 410 -3.07 -33.45 6.03
N LEU A 411 -2.85 -34.74 5.79
CA LEU A 411 -3.82 -35.60 5.12
C LEU A 411 -4.29 -36.70 6.06
N LYS A 412 -5.57 -37.03 5.97
CA LYS A 412 -6.18 -38.17 6.67
C LYS A 412 -7.18 -38.90 5.79
N VAL A 413 -7.29 -40.21 6.00
CA VAL A 413 -8.40 -41.01 5.47
C VAL A 413 -9.26 -41.49 6.62
N GLU A 414 -10.56 -41.17 6.59
CA GLU A 414 -11.51 -41.56 7.63
C GLU A 414 -12.60 -42.48 7.08
N LYS A 415 -12.93 -43.53 7.83
CA LYS A 415 -13.89 -44.58 7.42
C LYS A 415 -15.10 -44.68 8.34
N THR A 416 -15.03 -44.06 9.52
CA THR A 416 -16.00 -44.21 10.61
C THR A 416 -16.65 -42.90 11.05
N ILE A 417 -15.94 -41.77 10.95
CA ILE A 417 -16.42 -40.46 11.41
C ILE A 417 -16.76 -39.58 10.19
N SER A 418 -18.04 -39.29 10.01
CA SER A 418 -18.51 -38.35 8.96
C SER A 418 -18.80 -36.95 9.51
N ASP A 419 -18.83 -36.78 10.83
CA ASP A 419 -19.12 -35.50 11.47
C ASP A 419 -17.89 -34.59 11.43
N ARG A 420 -18.06 -33.37 10.92
CA ARG A 420 -16.96 -32.44 10.66
C ARG A 420 -16.34 -31.94 11.97
N GLY A 421 -17.14 -31.66 12.99
CA GLY A 421 -16.63 -31.25 14.31
C GLY A 421 -15.80 -32.35 14.97
N LYS A 422 -16.22 -33.61 14.85
CA LYS A 422 -15.46 -34.77 15.36
C LYS A 422 -14.18 -35.03 14.57
N LEU A 423 -14.19 -34.83 13.24
CA LEU A 423 -12.97 -34.89 12.43
C LEU A 423 -11.94 -33.85 12.91
N LEU A 424 -12.40 -32.63 13.19
CA LEU A 424 -11.54 -31.56 13.69
C LEU A 424 -10.97 -31.83 15.07
N ALA A 425 -11.80 -32.30 16.01
CA ALA A 425 -11.33 -32.68 17.33
C ALA A 425 -10.25 -33.78 17.27
N LYS A 426 -10.39 -34.72 16.32
CA LYS A 426 -9.47 -35.85 16.16
C LYS A 426 -8.17 -35.49 15.44
N TYR A 427 -8.25 -34.71 14.36
CA TYR A 427 -7.12 -34.50 13.44
C TYR A 427 -6.59 -33.06 13.39
N GLY A 428 -7.37 -32.07 13.84
CA GLY A 428 -7.02 -30.66 13.81
C GLY A 428 -5.71 -30.29 14.55
N PRO A 429 -5.41 -30.89 15.73
CA PRO A 429 -4.19 -30.55 16.47
C PRO A 429 -2.91 -30.79 15.65
N GLN A 430 -2.82 -31.89 14.89
CA GLN A 430 -1.59 -32.27 14.18
C GLN A 430 -1.17 -31.23 13.13
N ALA A 431 -2.10 -30.81 12.28
CA ALA A 431 -1.84 -29.77 11.26
C ALA A 431 -1.44 -28.43 11.89
N THR A 432 -2.01 -28.08 13.04
CA THR A 432 -1.66 -26.84 13.76
C THR A 432 -0.25 -26.92 14.34
N THR A 433 0.11 -28.06 14.95
CA THR A 433 1.44 -28.28 15.52
C THR A 433 2.54 -28.14 14.46
N TYR A 434 2.36 -28.72 13.27
CA TYR A 434 3.36 -28.61 12.20
C TYR A 434 3.50 -27.18 11.66
N ALA A 435 2.38 -26.46 11.49
CA ALA A 435 2.45 -25.06 11.08
C ALA A 435 3.17 -24.19 12.10
N SER A 436 2.88 -24.37 13.40
CA SER A 436 3.61 -23.66 14.46
C SER A 436 5.11 -24.02 14.48
N ALA A 437 5.47 -25.28 14.24
CA ALA A 437 6.87 -25.71 14.13
C ALA A 437 7.61 -25.03 12.96
N ASN A 438 6.92 -24.81 11.84
CA ASN A 438 7.45 -24.11 10.66
C ASN A 438 7.30 -22.58 10.75
N THR A 439 6.96 -22.03 11.92
CA THR A 439 6.73 -20.58 12.12
C THR A 439 5.67 -20.00 11.16
N LYS A 440 4.64 -20.79 10.85
CA LYS A 440 3.49 -20.40 10.02
C LYS A 440 2.24 -20.23 10.87
N GLN A 441 1.40 -19.27 10.48
CA GLN A 441 0.08 -19.04 11.05
C GLN A 441 -1.01 -19.86 10.33
N LEU A 442 -0.76 -20.31 9.11
CA LEU A 442 -1.76 -21.00 8.27
C LEU A 442 -1.44 -22.48 8.05
N SER A 443 -2.47 -23.32 8.11
CA SER A 443 -2.39 -24.77 7.81
C SER A 443 -3.62 -25.28 7.07
N ILE A 444 -3.49 -26.42 6.38
CA ILE A 444 -4.60 -27.12 5.75
C ILE A 444 -4.72 -28.53 6.34
N LEU A 445 -5.92 -28.95 6.69
CA LEU A 445 -6.26 -30.33 7.01
C LEU A 445 -7.13 -30.88 5.89
N CYS A 446 -6.65 -31.89 5.17
CA CYS A 446 -7.33 -32.49 4.03
C CYS A 446 -7.76 -33.91 4.37
N VAL A 447 -9.08 -34.16 4.45
CA VAL A 447 -9.63 -35.47 4.86
C VAL A 447 -10.37 -36.11 3.70
N LEU A 448 -9.97 -37.32 3.30
CA LEU A 448 -10.77 -38.18 2.45
C LEU A 448 -11.76 -38.96 3.32
N ASP A 449 -13.05 -38.61 3.22
CA ASP A 449 -14.13 -39.26 3.95
C ASP A 449 -14.69 -40.45 3.14
N LEU A 450 -14.33 -41.67 3.57
CA LEU A 450 -14.79 -42.95 3.01
C LEU A 450 -15.93 -43.58 3.82
N THR A 451 -16.54 -42.85 4.76
CA THR A 451 -17.70 -43.36 5.51
C THR A 451 -18.82 -43.80 4.58
N LYS A 452 -19.61 -44.77 5.03
CA LYS A 452 -20.77 -45.25 4.27
C LYS A 452 -21.80 -44.12 4.11
N LYS A 453 -21.97 -43.64 2.88
CA LYS A 453 -22.95 -42.60 2.56
C LYS A 453 -24.35 -43.20 2.47
N THR A 454 -25.14 -43.02 3.52
CA THR A 454 -26.57 -43.44 3.56
C THR A 454 -27.52 -42.34 3.06
N ARG A 455 -27.01 -41.12 2.87
CA ARG A 455 -27.74 -39.94 2.39
C ARG A 455 -26.96 -39.31 1.23
N PRO A 456 -27.63 -38.54 0.35
CA PRO A 456 -26.95 -37.79 -0.70
C PRO A 456 -25.85 -36.88 -0.12
N PRO A 457 -24.70 -36.75 -0.80
CA PRO A 457 -23.65 -35.83 -0.37
C PRO A 457 -24.14 -34.38 -0.45
N ALA A 458 -23.68 -33.56 0.50
CA ALA A 458 -23.95 -32.13 0.48
C ALA A 458 -23.18 -31.44 -0.67
N PRO A 459 -23.58 -30.23 -1.08
CA PRO A 459 -22.77 -29.42 -1.98
C PRO A 459 -21.35 -29.25 -1.42
N PRO A 460 -20.30 -29.31 -2.28
CA PRO A 460 -18.90 -29.38 -1.82
C PRO A 460 -18.42 -28.15 -1.05
N GLN A 461 -19.10 -27.02 -1.18
CA GLN A 461 -18.87 -25.81 -0.38
C GLN A 461 -18.98 -26.09 1.13
N ASN A 462 -19.87 -26.99 1.54
CA ASN A 462 -20.06 -27.37 2.95
C ASN A 462 -18.92 -28.26 3.49
N SER A 463 -17.94 -28.59 2.64
CA SER A 463 -16.80 -29.43 2.97
C SER A 463 -15.50 -28.64 3.03
N VAL A 464 -15.58 -27.30 3.04
CA VAL A 464 -14.42 -26.41 3.15
C VAL A 464 -14.70 -25.42 4.28
N LEU A 465 -13.98 -25.53 5.39
CA LEU A 465 -14.25 -24.75 6.61
C LEU A 465 -12.99 -24.05 7.12
N LEU A 466 -13.07 -22.76 7.40
CA LEU A 466 -12.03 -22.01 8.13
C LEU A 466 -12.26 -22.14 9.64
N ILE A 467 -11.19 -22.46 10.37
CA ILE A 467 -11.24 -22.84 11.78
C ILE A 467 -10.14 -22.12 12.55
N THR A 468 -10.46 -21.74 13.79
CA THR A 468 -9.49 -21.27 14.78
C THR A 468 -9.09 -22.45 15.66
N PRO A 469 -7.87 -22.99 15.53
CA PRO A 469 -7.41 -24.06 16.41
C PRO A 469 -7.16 -23.54 17.83
N THR A 470 -7.40 -24.40 18.82
CA THR A 470 -7.00 -24.12 20.21
C THR A 470 -5.49 -24.28 20.35
N LEU A 471 -4.80 -23.25 20.81
CA LEU A 471 -3.36 -23.27 21.04
C LEU A 471 -3.06 -23.40 22.53
N HIS A 472 -1.98 -24.11 22.85
CA HIS A 472 -1.53 -24.28 24.22
C HIS A 472 -1.17 -22.93 24.87
N GLY A 473 -1.76 -22.66 26.04
CA GLY A 473 -1.54 -21.40 26.78
C GLY A 473 -2.33 -20.21 26.25
N PHE A 474 -3.24 -20.44 25.30
CA PHE A 474 -4.11 -19.42 24.69
C PHE A 474 -5.55 -19.95 24.54
N GLU A 475 -6.01 -20.72 25.52
CA GLU A 475 -7.35 -21.34 25.51
C GLU A 475 -8.47 -20.30 25.64
N GLU A 476 -8.20 -19.20 26.38
CA GLU A 476 -9.18 -18.15 26.68
C GLU A 476 -8.91 -16.82 25.97
N THR A 477 -7.76 -16.67 25.31
CA THR A 477 -7.34 -15.41 24.68
C THR A 477 -6.70 -15.63 23.33
N GLU A 478 -6.92 -14.73 22.37
CA GLU A 478 -6.29 -14.82 21.06
C GLU A 478 -4.81 -14.40 21.15
N PRO A 479 -3.85 -15.22 20.70
CA PRO A 479 -2.43 -14.89 20.75
C PRO A 479 -2.09 -13.72 19.80
N ALA A 480 -0.94 -13.08 20.03
CA ALA A 480 -0.44 -12.02 19.14
C ALA A 480 -0.16 -12.48 17.70
N TYR A 481 0.07 -13.79 17.50
CA TYR A 481 0.25 -14.46 16.21
C TYR A 481 -0.80 -15.57 16.09
N PRO A 482 -2.06 -15.23 15.76
CA PRO A 482 -3.13 -16.21 15.69
C PRO A 482 -2.92 -17.19 14.54
N CYS A 483 -3.16 -18.46 14.83
CA CYS A 483 -3.17 -19.50 13.82
C CYS A 483 -4.58 -19.69 13.26
N ARG A 484 -4.68 -20.11 12.00
CA ARG A 484 -5.91 -20.54 11.34
C ARG A 484 -5.67 -21.81 10.53
N GLN A 485 -6.68 -22.66 10.48
CA GLN A 485 -6.65 -23.91 9.74
C GLN A 485 -7.83 -23.98 8.79
N VAL A 486 -7.61 -24.45 7.57
CA VAL A 486 -8.71 -24.77 6.65
C VAL A 486 -8.87 -26.28 6.58
N LEU A 487 -10.05 -26.77 6.93
CA LEU A 487 -10.47 -28.14 6.68
C LEU A 487 -11.01 -28.26 5.27
N VAL A 488 -10.50 -29.22 4.50
CA VAL A 488 -11.06 -29.64 3.22
C VAL A 488 -11.44 -31.11 3.31
N VAL A 489 -12.72 -31.44 3.14
CA VAL A 489 -13.22 -32.82 3.12
C VAL A 489 -13.52 -33.23 1.68
N LEU A 490 -12.89 -34.31 1.22
CA LEU A 490 -13.18 -34.96 -0.05
C LEU A 490 -14.17 -36.10 0.22
N GLU A 491 -15.37 -35.97 -0.34
CA GLU A 491 -16.44 -36.96 -0.18
C GLU A 491 -16.17 -38.18 -1.07
N GLY A 492 -15.61 -39.23 -0.48
CA GLY A 492 -15.42 -40.54 -1.10
C GLY A 492 -16.56 -41.51 -0.77
N ASN A 493 -16.45 -42.75 -1.24
CA ASN A 493 -17.45 -43.81 -1.03
C ASN A 493 -18.90 -43.39 -1.38
N THR A 494 -19.04 -42.45 -2.33
CA THR A 494 -20.35 -41.99 -2.78
C THR A 494 -21.05 -43.08 -3.58
N GLN A 495 -22.36 -43.19 -3.41
CA GLN A 495 -23.17 -44.19 -4.11
C GLN A 495 -23.75 -43.62 -5.40
N LYS A 496 -24.26 -44.49 -6.26
CA LYS A 496 -25.05 -44.06 -7.42
C LYS A 496 -26.31 -43.33 -6.91
N PRO A 497 -26.78 -42.26 -7.57
CA PRO A 497 -27.96 -41.50 -7.14
C PRO A 497 -29.20 -42.37 -6.84
N SER A 498 -29.41 -43.41 -7.65
CA SER A 498 -30.52 -44.37 -7.49
C SER A 498 -30.48 -45.21 -6.22
N ALA A 499 -29.32 -45.34 -5.56
CA ALA A 499 -29.18 -46.08 -4.31
C ALA A 499 -29.79 -45.32 -3.12
N TYR A 500 -29.69 -43.98 -3.11
CA TYR A 500 -30.27 -43.14 -2.06
C TYR A 500 -31.80 -43.19 -2.06
N SER A 501 -32.43 -43.32 -3.24
CA SER A 501 -33.89 -43.46 -3.36
C SER A 501 -34.43 -44.81 -2.86
N ARG A 502 -33.58 -45.85 -2.83
CA ARG A 502 -33.97 -47.19 -2.35
C ARG A 502 -33.80 -47.32 -0.83
N ALA A 503 -32.81 -46.66 -0.25
CA ALA A 503 -32.57 -46.67 1.20
C ALA A 503 -33.70 -46.00 2.01
N GLY A 504 -34.48 -45.11 1.38
CA GLY A 504 -35.63 -44.44 2.01
C GLY A 504 -36.97 -45.20 1.94
N LYS A 505 -37.04 -46.36 1.27
CA LYS A 505 -38.27 -47.17 1.24
C LYS A 505 -38.21 -48.25 2.32
N ALA A 506 -39.05 -48.13 3.35
CA ALA A 506 -39.33 -49.22 4.28
C ALA A 506 -39.74 -50.49 3.53
N PRO A 507 -39.38 -51.69 4.01
CA PRO A 507 -39.76 -52.93 3.34
C PRO A 507 -41.28 -53.02 3.22
N ARG A 508 -41.78 -53.25 2.00
CA ARG A 508 -43.19 -53.57 1.78
C ARG A 508 -43.50 -54.85 2.56
N SER A 509 -44.43 -54.76 3.51
CA SER A 509 -45.05 -55.92 4.14
C SER A 509 -45.63 -56.86 3.06
N PRO A 510 -45.55 -58.18 3.27
CA PRO A 510 -46.07 -59.13 2.29
C PRO A 510 -47.58 -58.96 2.17
N LYS A 511 -48.10 -58.90 0.94
CA LYS A 511 -49.53 -58.93 0.67
C LYS A 511 -50.08 -60.27 1.13
N THR A 512 -50.87 -60.27 2.20
CA THR A 512 -51.80 -61.36 2.50
C THR A 512 -52.89 -61.36 1.43
N SER A 513 -52.95 -62.44 0.67
CA SER A 513 -54.08 -62.78 -0.19
C SER A 513 -55.24 -63.23 0.71
N SER A 514 -56.29 -62.41 0.82
CA SER A 514 -57.61 -62.88 1.20
C SER A 514 -58.39 -63.19 -0.08
N THR A 515 -58.56 -64.48 -0.31
CA THR A 515 -59.78 -65.07 -0.89
C THR A 515 -61.01 -64.59 -0.16
N ASP A 516 -62.11 -64.42 -0.91
CA ASP A 516 -63.55 -64.51 -0.59
C ASP A 516 -64.22 -63.97 -1.87
N ASP A 517 -64.66 -64.78 -2.85
CA ASP A 517 -65.78 -65.75 -2.89
C ASP A 517 -67.08 -65.28 -2.20
N GLU A 518 -68.12 -65.22 -3.05
CA GLU A 518 -69.56 -64.92 -2.90
C GLU A 518 -70.05 -63.46 -2.79
#